data_AF-A0A947QS11-F1
#
_entry.id   AF-A0A947QS11-F1
#
_cell.length_a   1.000
_cell.length_b   1.000
_cell.length_c   1.000
_cell.angle_alpha   90.00
_cell.angle_beta   90.00
_cell.angle_gamma   90.00
#
_symmetry.space_group_name_H-M   'P 1'
#
loop_
_entity.id
_entity.type
_entity.pdbx_description
1 polymer ?
#
loop_
_entity_poly.entity_id
_entity_poly.type
_entity_poly.pdbx_seq_one_letter_code
_entity_poly.pdbx_strand_id
1 'polypeptide(L)'
;MFLTRVKKQKGQALVEVLIGMSLFALISSSVSFLVIDSYNVEQQSSDIEIATAYGNEGFEAIRSIKDNNWARILESVDGMTHGLDDTSGNWTISGVDNMFSKFTRTIEFLDVYRDTGGRGDIVVSSDPGAVLDMHTKEVSIRVSWNEPRANTLELMEYISNWSSSDWMQTDWSGGDGQSFWADATRYDSDDGKVDISSTGEIKLKEVVNTCDDHSWSFDTPANYNYDSDKIEVVSSYAQLKGSVSGQIADTILDVLEYDTVNGTYPSIINISGDVYAVAYTGSGNDGYVATVQIASNGQIANSRIDVLEYDTVNGTYPSIIHVSGGVYAVAYTGPGNDGYVATVGIAANGQIANSVIDVL
;
A
#
# COMPACT_ATOMS: atom_id res chain seq x y z
N MET A 1 44.09 69.97 -59.77
CA MET A 1 44.22 68.51 -59.68
C MET A 1 45.53 68.20 -58.95
N PHE A 2 45.48 68.15 -57.61
CA PHE A 2 46.68 68.07 -56.78
C PHE A 2 47.18 66.63 -56.66
N LEU A 3 48.23 66.30 -57.41
CA LEU A 3 49.03 65.08 -57.21
C LEU A 3 50.22 65.45 -56.31
N THR A 4 50.06 65.27 -55.00
CA THR A 4 51.16 65.40 -54.04
C THR A 4 52.12 64.21 -54.16
N ARG A 5 53.34 64.49 -54.63
CA ARG A 5 54.44 63.51 -54.73
C ARG A 5 54.99 63.22 -53.33
N VAL A 6 54.60 62.08 -52.75
CA VAL A 6 55.09 61.64 -51.44
C VAL A 6 56.56 61.20 -51.55
N LYS A 7 57.45 61.82 -50.77
CA LYS A 7 58.87 61.43 -50.68
C LYS A 7 58.96 60.06 -49.97
N LYS A 8 59.40 59.01 -50.68
CA LYS A 8 59.71 57.70 -50.08
C LYS A 8 60.84 57.86 -49.06
N GLN A 9 60.53 57.71 -47.78
CA GLN A 9 61.55 57.62 -46.73
C GLN A 9 62.05 56.18 -46.63
N LYS A 10 63.38 55.98 -46.60
CA LYS A 10 63.99 54.66 -46.43
C LYS A 10 63.53 54.08 -45.08
N GLY A 11 62.67 53.07 -45.10
CA GLY A 11 62.09 52.43 -43.91
C GLY A 11 60.57 52.19 -43.98
N GLN A 12 59.81 53.00 -44.74
CA GLN A 12 58.35 52.86 -44.82
C GLN A 12 57.89 51.52 -45.44
N ALA A 13 58.61 51.02 -46.44
CA ALA A 13 58.31 49.72 -47.06
C ALA A 13 58.44 48.55 -46.08
N LEU A 14 59.34 48.63 -45.09
CA LEU A 14 59.51 47.59 -44.08
C LEU A 14 58.32 47.56 -43.12
N VAL A 15 57.85 48.75 -42.69
CA VAL A 15 56.68 48.89 -41.81
C VAL A 15 55.40 48.43 -42.51
N GLU A 16 55.23 48.77 -43.79
CA GLU A 16 54.07 48.35 -44.59
C GLU A 16 54.04 46.83 -44.81
N VAL A 17 55.20 46.20 -45.05
CA VAL A 17 55.31 44.73 -45.11
C VAL A 17 54.99 44.11 -43.75
N LEU A 18 55.48 44.67 -42.64
CA LEU A 18 55.18 44.17 -41.29
C LEU A 18 53.68 44.26 -40.95
N ILE A 19 53.02 45.37 -41.30
CA ILE A 19 51.57 45.55 -41.10
C ILE A 19 50.80 44.62 -42.04
N GLY A 20 51.21 44.48 -43.29
CA GLY A 20 50.58 43.57 -44.25
C GLY A 20 50.66 42.11 -43.80
N MET A 21 51.82 41.69 -43.27
CA MET A 21 52.02 40.35 -42.74
C MET A 21 51.21 40.10 -41.46
N SER A 22 51.13 41.06 -40.55
CA SER A 22 50.34 40.90 -39.32
C SER A 22 48.85 40.85 -39.61
N LEU A 23 48.35 41.71 -40.52
CA LEU A 23 46.96 41.70 -40.95
C LEU A 23 46.62 40.39 -41.69
N PHE A 24 47.50 39.93 -42.57
CA PHE A 24 47.33 38.67 -43.28
C PHE A 24 47.29 37.48 -42.31
N ALA A 25 48.17 37.44 -41.30
CA ALA A 25 48.18 36.38 -40.30
C ALA A 25 46.87 36.35 -39.49
N LEU A 26 46.34 37.53 -39.10
CA LEU A 26 45.07 37.64 -38.38
C LEU A 26 43.88 37.15 -39.23
N ILE A 27 43.81 37.55 -40.50
CA ILE A 27 42.75 37.13 -41.43
C ILE A 27 42.87 35.63 -41.70
N SER A 28 44.07 35.14 -42.01
CA SER A 28 44.32 33.72 -42.30
C SER A 28 43.93 32.82 -41.13
N SER A 29 44.28 33.21 -39.89
CA SER A 29 43.88 32.49 -38.69
C SER A 29 42.36 32.50 -38.52
N SER A 30 41.71 33.65 -38.68
CA SER A 30 40.25 33.78 -38.54
C SER A 30 39.49 32.92 -39.56
N VAL A 31 39.93 32.93 -40.82
CA VAL A 31 39.35 32.09 -41.88
C VAL A 31 39.55 30.61 -41.58
N SER A 32 40.74 30.22 -41.11
CA SER A 32 41.02 28.82 -40.76
C SER A 32 40.11 28.34 -39.63
N PHE A 33 39.88 29.17 -38.59
CA PHE A 33 38.95 28.86 -37.51
C PHE A 33 37.52 28.71 -38.02
N LEU A 34 37.03 29.63 -38.87
CA LEU A 34 35.68 29.56 -39.43
C LEU A 34 35.46 28.30 -40.27
N VAL A 35 36.45 27.88 -41.07
CA VAL A 35 36.33 26.67 -41.89
C VAL A 35 36.27 25.41 -41.02
N ILE A 36 37.13 25.32 -40.00
CA ILE A 36 37.12 24.18 -39.06
C ILE A 36 35.81 24.12 -38.28
N ASP A 37 35.34 25.27 -37.78
CA ASP A 37 34.09 25.36 -37.02
C ASP A 37 32.88 25.01 -37.90
N SER A 38 32.83 25.54 -39.13
CA SER A 38 31.80 25.20 -40.12
C SER A 38 31.72 23.71 -40.38
N TYR A 39 32.88 23.04 -40.51
CA TYR A 39 32.93 21.59 -40.72
C TYR A 39 32.41 20.81 -39.50
N ASN A 40 32.77 21.24 -38.28
CA ASN A 40 32.28 20.60 -37.06
C ASN A 40 30.76 20.78 -36.90
N VAL A 41 30.22 21.96 -37.22
CA VAL A 41 28.78 22.24 -37.20
C VAL A 41 28.05 21.39 -38.24
N GLU A 42 28.62 21.24 -39.44
CA GLU A 42 28.05 20.40 -40.49
C GLU A 42 27.99 18.92 -40.07
N GLN A 43 29.08 18.38 -39.52
CA GLN A 43 29.08 17.01 -38.98
C GLN A 43 28.06 16.84 -37.85
N GLN A 44 27.99 17.80 -36.92
CA GLN A 44 27.04 17.76 -35.82
C GLN A 44 25.59 17.80 -36.33
N SER A 45 25.30 18.64 -37.31
CA SER A 45 23.98 18.72 -37.94
C SER A 45 23.60 17.40 -38.60
N SER A 46 24.54 16.78 -39.32
CA SER A 46 24.34 15.47 -39.94
C SER A 46 24.08 14.37 -38.90
N ASP A 47 24.83 14.36 -37.79
CA ASP A 47 24.66 13.38 -36.73
C ASP A 47 23.30 13.51 -36.04
N ILE A 48 22.85 14.75 -35.79
CA ILE A 48 21.53 15.01 -35.23
C ILE A 48 20.43 14.55 -36.20
N GLU A 49 20.59 14.76 -37.51
CA GLU A 49 19.62 14.30 -38.51
C GLU A 49 19.48 12.77 -38.50
N ILE A 50 20.61 12.05 -38.49
CA ILE A 50 20.61 10.57 -38.43
C ILE A 50 20.05 10.08 -37.08
N ALA A 51 20.47 10.68 -35.96
CA ALA A 51 19.94 10.32 -34.64
C ALA A 51 18.43 10.58 -34.54
N THR A 52 17.94 11.66 -35.16
CA THR A 52 16.50 11.98 -35.22
C THR A 52 15.75 10.95 -36.05
N ALA A 53 16.26 10.60 -37.23
CA ALA A 53 15.67 9.56 -38.07
C ALA A 53 15.64 8.20 -37.34
N TYR A 54 16.71 7.83 -36.65
CA TYR A 54 16.83 6.60 -35.89
C TYR A 54 15.93 6.58 -34.64
N GLY A 55 15.75 7.72 -33.98
CA GLY A 55 14.77 7.88 -32.90
C GLY A 55 13.33 7.75 -33.40
N ASN A 56 13.00 8.42 -34.51
CA ASN A 56 11.68 8.34 -35.13
C ASN A 56 11.35 6.93 -35.64
N GLU A 57 12.30 6.21 -36.22
CA GLU A 57 12.14 4.79 -36.55
C GLU A 57 11.77 3.98 -35.29
N GLY A 58 12.39 4.29 -34.15
CA GLY A 58 12.06 3.67 -32.87
C GLY A 58 10.60 3.90 -32.48
N PHE A 59 10.06 5.11 -32.67
CA PHE A 59 8.63 5.36 -32.43
C PHE A 59 7.75 4.58 -33.41
N GLU A 60 8.10 4.50 -34.70
CA GLU A 60 7.33 3.68 -35.64
C GLU A 60 7.35 2.19 -35.27
N ALA A 61 8.49 1.68 -34.81
CA ALA A 61 8.62 0.32 -34.30
C ALA A 61 7.73 0.09 -33.07
N ILE A 62 7.68 1.05 -32.13
CA ILE A 62 6.81 0.98 -30.95
C ILE A 62 5.33 1.07 -31.36
N ARG A 63 4.96 1.93 -32.33
CA ARG A 63 3.59 1.98 -32.86
C ARG A 63 3.21 0.66 -33.51
N SER A 64 4.12 0.02 -34.26
CA SER A 64 3.93 -1.33 -34.79
C SER A 64 3.72 -2.36 -33.67
N ILE A 65 4.54 -2.34 -32.62
CA ILE A 65 4.39 -3.23 -31.46
C ILE A 65 3.03 -3.01 -30.77
N LYS A 66 2.65 -1.74 -30.54
CA LYS A 66 1.35 -1.35 -29.99
C LYS A 66 0.19 -1.91 -30.81
N ASP A 67 0.24 -1.71 -32.13
CA ASP A 67 -0.83 -2.11 -33.03
C ASP A 67 -0.93 -3.64 -33.18
N ASN A 68 0.19 -4.35 -32.99
CA ASN A 68 0.20 -5.81 -32.91
C ASN A 68 -0.34 -6.33 -31.57
N ASN A 69 0.19 -5.83 -30.45
CA ASN A 69 -0.23 -6.23 -29.11
C ASN A 69 0.22 -5.22 -28.04
N TRP A 70 -0.72 -4.45 -27.50
CA TRP A 70 -0.49 -3.49 -26.42
C TRP A 70 0.09 -4.10 -25.14
N ALA A 71 -0.23 -5.36 -24.82
CA ALA A 71 0.23 -6.00 -23.58
C ALA A 71 1.77 -6.06 -23.49
N ARG A 72 2.47 -6.12 -24.63
CA ARG A 72 3.94 -6.11 -24.67
C ARG A 72 4.55 -4.81 -24.13
N ILE A 73 3.80 -3.71 -24.19
CA ILE A 73 4.18 -2.41 -23.64
C ILE A 73 3.80 -2.34 -22.15
N LEU A 74 2.74 -3.03 -21.72
CA LEU A 74 2.37 -3.09 -20.31
C LEU A 74 3.33 -3.96 -19.48
N GLU A 75 3.93 -4.98 -20.10
CA GLU A 75 4.96 -5.82 -19.47
C GLU A 75 6.30 -5.11 -19.26
N SER A 76 6.54 -3.97 -19.93
CA SER A 76 7.77 -3.19 -19.69
C SER A 76 7.72 -2.56 -18.30
N VAL A 77 8.80 -2.72 -17.54
CA VAL A 77 8.91 -2.15 -16.19
C VAL A 77 9.06 -0.64 -16.30
N ASP A 78 8.22 0.11 -15.59
CA ASP A 78 8.24 1.56 -15.53
C ASP A 78 9.65 2.09 -15.22
N GLY A 79 10.12 3.04 -16.02
CA GLY A 79 11.43 3.68 -15.84
C GLY A 79 12.66 2.84 -16.20
N MET A 80 12.48 1.62 -16.72
CA MET A 80 13.59 0.79 -17.19
C MET A 80 13.87 1.01 -18.67
N THR A 81 15.15 0.93 -19.05
CA THR A 81 15.58 1.06 -20.44
C THR A 81 15.46 -0.25 -21.19
N HIS A 82 14.96 -0.16 -22.41
CA HIS A 82 14.75 -1.25 -23.33
C HIS A 82 15.37 -0.97 -24.70
N GLY A 83 15.75 -2.03 -25.41
CA GLY A 83 16.10 -1.99 -26.83
C GLY A 83 14.97 -2.47 -27.73
N LEU A 84 15.24 -2.45 -29.04
CA LEU A 84 14.37 -3.03 -30.06
C LEU A 84 15.13 -4.06 -30.89
N ASP A 85 14.44 -5.14 -31.24
CA ASP A 85 14.91 -6.13 -32.20
C ASP A 85 13.90 -6.30 -33.34
N ASP A 86 14.39 -6.40 -34.57
CA ASP A 86 13.59 -6.64 -35.77
C ASP A 86 13.94 -8.00 -36.36
N THR A 87 12.99 -8.93 -36.27
CA THR A 87 13.09 -10.23 -36.93
C THR A 87 12.13 -10.28 -38.11
N SER A 88 12.67 -10.05 -39.31
CA SER A 88 11.94 -10.15 -40.59
C SER A 88 10.71 -9.23 -40.69
N GLY A 89 10.83 -7.98 -40.23
CA GLY A 89 9.77 -6.97 -40.26
C GLY A 89 8.84 -7.00 -39.04
N ASN A 90 9.15 -7.83 -38.04
CA ASN A 90 8.42 -7.89 -36.78
C ASN A 90 9.28 -7.29 -35.67
N TRP A 91 8.86 -6.11 -35.21
CA TRP A 91 9.50 -5.41 -34.12
C TRP A 91 9.13 -6.02 -32.77
N THR A 92 10.12 -6.14 -31.90
CA THR A 92 9.96 -6.64 -30.54
C THR A 92 10.78 -5.81 -29.55
N ILE A 93 10.28 -5.66 -28.32
CA ILE A 93 11.06 -5.08 -27.22
C ILE A 93 12.05 -6.16 -26.76
N SER A 94 13.34 -5.83 -26.75
CA SER A 94 14.40 -6.78 -26.43
C SER A 94 15.64 -6.08 -25.89
N GLY A 95 16.32 -6.70 -24.92
CA GLY A 95 17.52 -6.13 -24.30
C GLY A 95 17.28 -4.80 -23.59
N VAL A 96 18.37 -4.08 -23.31
CA VAL A 96 18.38 -2.79 -22.60
C VAL A 96 18.62 -1.59 -23.51
N ASP A 97 19.24 -1.83 -24.66
CA ASP A 97 19.54 -0.86 -25.70
C ASP A 97 19.65 -1.57 -27.06
N ASN A 98 19.71 -0.80 -28.14
CA ASN A 98 20.10 -1.32 -29.45
C ASN A 98 20.94 -0.30 -30.24
N MET A 99 21.99 -0.79 -30.92
CA MET A 99 22.97 0.05 -31.61
C MET A 99 22.76 0.09 -33.12
N PHE A 100 22.93 1.26 -33.72
CA PHE A 100 23.06 1.45 -35.17
C PHE A 100 24.31 2.29 -35.46
N SER A 101 25.32 1.66 -36.06
CA SER A 101 26.63 2.30 -36.29
C SER A 101 27.21 2.84 -34.98
N LYS A 102 27.37 4.17 -34.85
CA LYS A 102 27.88 4.85 -33.65
C LYS A 102 26.80 5.31 -32.67
N PHE A 103 25.52 5.10 -33.00
CA PHE A 103 24.38 5.55 -32.22
C PHE A 103 23.84 4.42 -31.35
N THR A 104 23.65 4.68 -30.07
CA THR A 104 22.99 3.77 -29.13
C THR A 104 21.62 4.34 -28.78
N ARG A 105 20.56 3.56 -29.01
CA ARG A 105 19.17 3.91 -28.68
C ARG A 105 18.73 3.15 -27.43
N THR A 106 18.13 3.86 -26.49
CA THR A 106 17.45 3.33 -25.31
C THR A 106 16.03 3.86 -25.28
N ILE A 107 15.09 3.01 -24.87
CA ILE A 107 13.66 3.31 -24.85
C ILE A 107 13.15 3.10 -23.43
N GLU A 108 12.46 4.08 -22.89
CA GLU A 108 11.87 4.06 -21.56
C GLU A 108 10.36 4.26 -21.68
N PHE A 109 9.60 3.42 -20.99
CA PHE A 109 8.15 3.54 -20.89
C PHE A 109 7.81 4.06 -19.50
N LEU A 110 7.01 5.13 -19.47
CA LEU A 110 6.60 5.83 -18.27
C LEU A 110 5.08 5.75 -18.09
N ASP A 111 4.65 5.46 -16.87
CA ASP A 111 3.26 5.48 -16.46
C ASP A 111 2.64 6.88 -16.58
N VAL A 112 1.44 6.95 -17.18
CA VAL A 112 0.68 8.18 -17.32
C VAL A 112 -0.50 8.15 -16.36
N TYR A 113 -0.71 9.24 -15.62
CA TYR A 113 -1.80 9.38 -14.67
C TYR A 113 -2.79 10.43 -15.15
N ARG A 114 -4.08 10.24 -14.84
CA ARG A 114 -5.17 11.17 -15.16
C ARG A 114 -5.94 11.60 -13.92
N ASP A 115 -6.44 12.82 -13.94
CA ASP A 115 -7.35 13.33 -12.91
C ASP A 115 -8.75 12.71 -13.03
N THR A 116 -9.29 12.25 -11.90
CA THR A 116 -10.64 11.67 -11.78
C THR A 116 -11.75 12.69 -11.51
N GLY A 117 -11.41 13.90 -11.09
CA GLY A 117 -12.37 14.97 -10.76
C GLY A 117 -12.66 15.94 -11.91
N GLY A 118 -11.89 15.88 -13.00
CA GLY A 118 -11.91 16.84 -14.10
C GLY A 118 -12.23 16.22 -15.47
N ARG A 119 -11.58 16.74 -16.52
CA ARG A 119 -11.73 16.29 -17.91
C ARG A 119 -10.92 15.03 -18.25
N GLY A 120 -10.28 14.41 -17.26
CA GLY A 120 -9.31 13.33 -17.48
C GLY A 120 -7.96 13.85 -17.99
N ASP A 121 -7.54 15.06 -17.58
CA ASP A 121 -6.26 15.64 -17.99
C ASP A 121 -5.09 14.83 -17.41
N ILE A 122 -3.95 14.84 -18.11
CA ILE A 122 -2.73 14.17 -17.63
C ILE A 122 -2.19 14.96 -16.42
N VAL A 123 -1.91 14.25 -15.34
CA VAL A 123 -1.42 14.78 -14.06
C VAL A 123 -0.20 13.98 -13.58
N VAL A 124 0.51 14.52 -12.60
CA VAL A 124 1.60 13.76 -11.96
C VAL A 124 1.03 12.77 -10.96
N SER A 125 1.71 11.64 -10.75
CA SER A 125 1.26 10.58 -9.84
C SER A 125 1.04 11.03 -8.39
N SER A 126 1.65 12.15 -7.99
CA SER A 126 1.51 12.73 -6.65
C SER A 126 0.24 13.55 -6.43
N ASP A 127 -0.53 13.84 -7.49
CA ASP A 127 -1.70 14.71 -7.39
C ASP A 127 -2.88 14.00 -6.72
N PRO A 128 -3.63 14.64 -5.80
CA PRO A 128 -4.81 14.05 -5.17
C PRO A 128 -5.87 13.70 -6.23
N GLY A 129 -6.20 12.41 -6.35
CA GLY A 129 -7.16 11.91 -7.34
C GLY A 129 -6.54 11.46 -8.67
N ALA A 130 -5.21 11.43 -8.77
CA ALA A 130 -4.50 10.81 -9.89
C ALA A 130 -4.77 9.31 -9.95
N VAL A 131 -5.22 8.83 -11.12
CA VAL A 131 -5.44 7.41 -11.41
C VAL A 131 -4.59 7.01 -12.60
N LEU A 132 -3.97 5.84 -12.51
CA LEU A 132 -3.14 5.26 -13.58
C LEU A 132 -3.99 5.02 -14.83
N ASP A 133 -3.53 5.54 -15.97
CA ASP A 133 -4.10 5.26 -17.29
C ASP A 133 -3.40 4.05 -17.92
N MET A 134 -4.07 2.89 -17.88
CA MET A 134 -3.54 1.65 -18.46
C MET A 134 -3.49 1.67 -20.01
N HIS A 135 -4.11 2.66 -20.64
CA HIS A 135 -4.24 2.76 -22.10
C HIS A 135 -3.36 3.83 -22.71
N THR A 136 -2.59 4.55 -21.90
CA THR A 136 -1.64 5.56 -22.36
C THR A 136 -0.30 5.35 -21.67
N LYS A 137 0.79 5.39 -22.44
CA LYS A 137 2.16 5.43 -21.92
C LYS A 137 2.90 6.61 -22.51
N GLU A 138 3.78 7.21 -21.73
CA GLU A 138 4.79 8.12 -22.26
C GLU A 138 6.00 7.29 -22.67
N VAL A 139 6.49 7.51 -23.88
CA VAL A 139 7.66 6.85 -24.42
C VAL A 139 8.77 7.87 -24.57
N SER A 140 9.88 7.63 -23.89
CA SER A 140 11.09 8.41 -24.04
C SER A 140 12.12 7.60 -24.82
N ILE A 141 12.54 8.10 -25.98
CA ILE A 141 13.62 7.53 -26.78
C ILE A 141 14.82 8.43 -26.65
N ARG A 142 15.91 7.87 -26.10
CA ARG A 142 17.20 8.52 -26.04
C ARG A 142 18.15 7.88 -27.03
N VAL A 143 18.76 8.71 -27.89
CA VAL A 143 19.82 8.30 -28.83
C VAL A 143 21.11 9.01 -28.43
N SER A 144 22.15 8.25 -28.11
CA SER A 144 23.46 8.77 -27.68
C SER A 144 24.57 8.34 -28.64
N TRP A 145 25.59 9.18 -28.79
CA TRP A 145 26.79 8.87 -29.58
C TRP A 145 28.00 9.57 -28.98
N ASN A 146 29.19 8.97 -29.16
CA ASN A 146 30.44 9.45 -28.56
C ASN A 146 31.43 10.05 -29.57
N GLU A 147 31.18 9.92 -30.88
CA GLU A 147 32.08 10.36 -31.94
C GLU A 147 31.38 11.33 -32.92
N PRO A 148 32.00 12.45 -33.31
CA PRO A 148 33.35 12.92 -32.92
C PRO A 148 33.41 13.53 -31.51
N ARG A 149 32.25 13.78 -30.88
CA ARG A 149 32.11 14.21 -29.49
C ARG A 149 30.87 13.56 -28.88
N ALA A 150 30.90 13.36 -27.56
CA ALA A 150 29.75 12.87 -26.81
C ALA A 150 28.56 13.83 -26.93
N ASN A 151 27.43 13.32 -27.37
CA ASN A 151 26.19 14.06 -27.48
C ASN A 151 24.99 13.10 -27.35
N THR A 152 23.81 13.65 -27.08
CA THR A 152 22.60 12.87 -26.83
C THR A 152 21.40 13.64 -27.36
N LEU A 153 20.48 12.90 -27.99
CA LEU A 153 19.18 13.37 -28.45
C LEU A 153 18.12 12.64 -27.63
N GLU A 154 17.16 13.37 -27.07
CA GLU A 154 16.00 12.81 -26.39
C GLU A 154 14.75 13.24 -27.13
N LEU A 155 13.89 12.27 -27.40
CA LEU A 155 12.59 12.46 -28.01
C LEU A 155 11.54 11.83 -27.11
N MET A 156 10.38 12.47 -27.00
CA MET A 156 9.28 11.99 -26.17
C MET A 156 7.98 11.99 -26.97
N GLU A 157 7.17 10.94 -26.80
CA GLU A 157 5.84 10.85 -27.41
C GLU A 157 4.88 10.08 -26.50
N TYR A 158 3.62 10.48 -26.48
CA TYR A 158 2.55 9.71 -25.85
C TYR A 158 1.96 8.72 -26.85
N ILE A 159 1.93 7.45 -26.48
CA ILE A 159 1.22 6.43 -27.23
C ILE A 159 -0.05 6.03 -26.47
N SER A 160 -1.16 5.89 -27.19
CA SER A 160 -2.43 5.47 -26.62
C SER A 160 -3.06 4.33 -27.41
N ASN A 161 -3.66 3.39 -26.68
CA ASN A 161 -4.47 2.31 -27.23
C ASN A 161 -5.95 2.71 -27.29
N TRP A 162 -6.25 3.80 -28.01
CA TRP A 162 -7.60 4.40 -28.06
C TRP A 162 -8.67 3.49 -28.65
N SER A 163 -8.28 2.53 -29.50
CA SER A 163 -9.16 1.54 -30.09
C SER A 163 -9.27 0.28 -29.23
N SER A 164 -8.71 0.28 -28.01
CA SER A 164 -8.92 -0.80 -27.05
C SER A 164 -10.39 -0.90 -26.77
N SER A 165 -10.99 -1.98 -27.26
CA SER A 165 -12.16 -2.55 -26.61
C SER A 165 -11.66 -3.16 -25.31
N ASP A 166 -12.11 -2.67 -24.16
CA ASP A 166 -11.83 -3.32 -22.89
C ASP A 166 -12.78 -4.51 -22.74
N TRP A 167 -12.20 -5.72 -22.77
CA TRP A 167 -12.96 -6.95 -22.59
C TRP A 167 -12.89 -7.31 -21.12
N MET A 168 -14.04 -7.23 -20.46
CA MET A 168 -14.18 -7.76 -19.12
C MET A 168 -14.31 -9.28 -19.23
N GLN A 169 -13.45 -10.03 -18.54
CA GLN A 169 -13.64 -11.46 -18.39
C GLN A 169 -14.92 -11.71 -17.59
N THR A 170 -16.03 -11.95 -18.29
CA THR A 170 -17.30 -12.27 -17.63
C THR A 170 -17.57 -13.76 -17.58
N ASP A 171 -16.68 -14.60 -18.14
CA ASP A 171 -16.80 -16.05 -18.13
C ASP A 171 -15.44 -16.75 -18.04
N TRP A 172 -15.44 -17.89 -17.36
CA TRP A 172 -14.26 -18.72 -17.09
C TRP A 172 -14.47 -20.18 -17.56
N SER A 173 -15.66 -20.49 -18.11
CA SER A 173 -16.08 -21.85 -18.46
C SER A 173 -15.28 -22.51 -19.59
N GLY A 174 -14.49 -21.74 -20.34
CA GLY A 174 -13.67 -22.22 -21.45
C GLY A 174 -12.35 -22.89 -21.04
N GLY A 175 -11.96 -22.78 -19.76
CA GLY A 175 -10.73 -23.42 -19.26
C GLY A 175 -9.44 -22.66 -19.54
N ASP A 176 -8.33 -23.23 -19.08
CA ASP A 176 -7.00 -22.65 -19.14
C ASP A 176 -6.26 -22.94 -20.47
N GLY A 177 -5.00 -22.50 -20.58
CA GLY A 177 -4.14 -22.75 -21.72
C GLY A 177 -4.21 -21.66 -22.79
N GLN A 178 -4.56 -20.44 -22.40
CA GLN A 178 -4.61 -19.27 -23.27
C GLN A 178 -3.73 -18.14 -22.72
N SER A 179 -2.45 -18.17 -23.06
CA SER A 179 -1.50 -17.10 -22.70
C SER A 179 -1.79 -15.77 -23.41
N PHE A 180 -2.62 -15.79 -24.46
CA PHE A 180 -3.01 -14.61 -25.22
C PHE A 180 -4.53 -14.55 -25.35
N TRP A 181 -5.13 -13.46 -24.89
CA TRP A 181 -6.58 -13.27 -24.89
C TRP A 181 -7.18 -13.39 -26.31
N ALA A 182 -7.85 -14.50 -26.60
CA ALA A 182 -8.45 -14.80 -27.91
C ALA A 182 -9.91 -15.29 -27.79
N ASP A 183 -10.18 -16.08 -26.75
CA ASP A 183 -11.52 -16.51 -26.33
C ASP A 183 -11.84 -15.90 -24.97
N ALA A 184 -12.95 -15.19 -24.88
CA ALA A 184 -13.39 -14.50 -23.67
C ALA A 184 -13.83 -15.44 -22.54
N THR A 185 -13.96 -16.74 -22.82
CA THR A 185 -14.29 -17.78 -21.85
C THR A 185 -13.04 -18.49 -21.28
N ARG A 186 -11.86 -18.24 -21.85
CA ARG A 186 -10.60 -18.95 -21.52
C ARG A 186 -9.61 -18.05 -20.79
N TYR A 187 -8.74 -18.65 -19.98
CA TYR A 187 -7.73 -17.96 -19.18
C TYR A 187 -6.32 -18.57 -19.35
N ASP A 188 -5.31 -17.92 -18.79
CA ASP A 188 -3.91 -18.27 -19.00
C ASP A 188 -3.54 -19.66 -18.47
N SER A 189 -3.65 -19.86 -17.15
CA SER A 189 -3.28 -21.12 -16.50
C SER A 189 -4.18 -21.44 -15.31
N ASP A 190 -4.38 -22.74 -15.06
CA ASP A 190 -4.99 -23.29 -13.84
C ASP A 190 -4.02 -24.25 -13.15
N ASP A 191 -3.97 -24.22 -11.82
CA ASP A 191 -3.28 -25.23 -11.01
C ASP A 191 -4.20 -26.42 -10.61
N GLY A 192 -5.39 -26.48 -11.21
CA GLY A 192 -6.42 -27.49 -11.04
C GLY A 192 -7.29 -27.29 -9.80
N LYS A 193 -7.15 -26.15 -9.11
CA LYS A 193 -7.84 -25.85 -7.84
C LYS A 193 -9.03 -24.92 -7.98
N VAL A 194 -9.32 -24.43 -9.18
CA VAL A 194 -10.55 -23.68 -9.43
C VAL A 194 -11.61 -24.57 -10.08
N ASP A 195 -12.86 -24.28 -9.78
CA ASP A 195 -14.04 -24.85 -10.43
C ASP A 195 -14.68 -23.75 -11.28
N ILE A 196 -14.69 -24.01 -12.58
CA ILE A 196 -15.17 -23.15 -13.66
C ILE A 196 -16.45 -23.72 -14.31
N SER A 197 -17.06 -24.74 -13.70
CA SER A 197 -18.23 -25.44 -14.26
C SER A 197 -19.49 -24.56 -14.35
N SER A 198 -19.51 -23.44 -13.61
CA SER A 198 -20.62 -22.48 -13.60
C SER A 198 -20.27 -21.28 -14.50
N THR A 199 -21.08 -21.03 -15.54
CA THR A 199 -20.88 -19.88 -16.44
C THR A 199 -20.84 -18.57 -15.66
N GLY A 200 -19.78 -17.80 -15.86
CA GLY A 200 -19.60 -16.49 -15.22
C GLY A 200 -19.21 -16.50 -13.74
N GLU A 201 -18.90 -17.65 -13.17
CA GLU A 201 -18.40 -17.76 -11.79
C GLU A 201 -17.08 -18.55 -11.77
N ILE A 202 -16.14 -18.09 -10.93
CA ILE A 202 -14.96 -18.87 -10.55
C ILE A 202 -15.11 -19.26 -9.08
N LYS A 203 -15.08 -20.56 -8.81
CA LYS A 203 -15.15 -21.11 -7.45
C LYS A 203 -13.81 -21.77 -7.13
N LEU A 204 -13.48 -21.87 -5.85
CA LEU A 204 -12.45 -22.82 -5.44
C LEU A 204 -13.07 -24.22 -5.56
N LYS A 205 -12.37 -25.12 -6.24
CA LYS A 205 -12.75 -26.53 -6.32
C LYS A 205 -12.77 -27.07 -4.90
N GLU A 206 -13.89 -27.65 -4.50
CA GLU A 206 -14.00 -28.30 -3.20
C GLU A 206 -12.92 -29.38 -3.14
N VAL A 207 -11.89 -29.11 -2.33
CA VAL A 207 -10.97 -30.16 -1.92
C VAL A 207 -11.79 -31.01 -0.99
N VAL A 208 -12.33 -32.11 -1.50
CA VAL A 208 -12.74 -33.21 -0.64
C VAL A 208 -11.47 -33.59 0.10
N ASN A 209 -11.28 -33.02 1.29
CA ASN A 209 -10.35 -33.53 2.26
C ASN A 209 -10.88 -34.93 2.57
N THR A 210 -10.46 -35.94 1.81
CA THR A 210 -10.07 -37.16 2.47
C THR A 210 -8.93 -36.73 3.37
N CYS A 211 -9.27 -36.27 4.57
CA CYS A 211 -8.36 -36.34 5.68
C CYS A 211 -8.00 -37.82 5.70
N ASP A 212 -6.90 -38.19 5.06
CA ASP A 212 -6.24 -39.44 5.41
C ASP A 212 -6.09 -39.34 6.91
N ASP A 213 -6.68 -40.27 7.64
CA ASP A 213 -6.47 -40.38 9.08
C ASP A 213 -4.96 -40.54 9.29
N HIS A 214 -4.29 -39.41 9.53
CA HIS A 214 -2.90 -39.40 9.95
C HIS A 214 -2.92 -39.85 11.40
N SER A 215 -2.82 -41.15 11.59
CA SER A 215 -2.49 -41.74 12.88
C SER A 215 -1.03 -41.38 13.21
N TRP A 216 -0.82 -40.16 13.72
CA TRP A 216 0.43 -39.82 14.39
C TRP A 216 0.49 -40.59 15.70
N SER A 217 1.21 -41.71 15.72
CA SER A 217 1.49 -42.42 16.96
C SER A 217 2.37 -41.56 17.86
N PHE A 218 1.79 -40.98 18.91
CA PHE A 218 2.51 -40.31 19.99
C PHE A 218 3.12 -41.33 20.99
N ASP A 219 3.39 -42.54 20.53
CA ASP A 219 3.72 -43.68 21.39
C ASP A 219 5.17 -43.67 21.89
N THR A 220 6.07 -42.91 21.23
CA THR A 220 7.47 -42.79 21.67
C THR A 220 7.91 -41.33 21.78
N PRO A 221 8.65 -40.95 22.84
CA PRO A 221 9.18 -39.60 23.03
C PRO A 221 10.08 -39.07 21.91
N ALA A 222 10.49 -39.92 20.95
CA ALA A 222 11.28 -39.53 19.79
C ALA A 222 10.44 -38.95 18.64
N ASN A 223 9.11 -39.13 18.65
CA ASN A 223 8.21 -38.74 17.56
C ASN A 223 7.82 -37.25 17.59
N TYR A 224 8.18 -36.51 18.63
CA TYR A 224 7.79 -35.11 18.81
C TYR A 224 8.87 -34.34 19.57
N ASN A 225 9.15 -33.11 19.14
CA ASN A 225 10.04 -32.19 19.85
C ASN A 225 9.16 -31.24 20.68
N TYR A 226 9.27 -31.31 21.99
CA TYR A 226 8.46 -30.52 22.92
C TYR A 226 9.32 -30.06 24.09
N ASP A 227 8.92 -28.95 24.67
CA ASP A 227 9.53 -28.43 25.88
C ASP A 227 9.08 -29.28 27.07
N SER A 228 9.95 -30.17 27.55
CA SER A 228 9.64 -31.12 28.62
C SER A 228 9.46 -30.45 29.99
N ASP A 229 9.75 -29.15 30.12
CA ASP A 229 9.40 -28.35 31.29
C ASP A 229 7.94 -27.84 31.20
N LYS A 230 7.40 -27.71 30.00
CA LYS A 230 6.04 -27.19 29.75
C LYS A 230 5.01 -28.26 29.40
N ILE A 231 5.41 -29.41 28.89
CA ILE A 231 4.51 -30.48 28.44
C ILE A 231 4.96 -31.81 29.04
N GLU A 232 4.03 -32.59 29.59
CA GLU A 232 4.22 -33.98 29.98
C GLU A 232 3.29 -34.91 29.18
N VAL A 233 3.77 -36.12 28.91
CA VAL A 233 2.98 -37.16 28.23
C VAL A 233 2.58 -38.22 29.24
N VAL A 234 1.27 -38.32 29.46
CA VAL A 234 0.66 -39.24 30.41
C VAL A 234 -0.11 -40.29 29.63
N SER A 235 0.51 -41.46 29.45
CA SER A 235 -0.06 -42.57 28.69
C SER A 235 -0.47 -42.16 27.27
N SER A 236 -1.76 -41.95 27.00
CA SER A 236 -2.31 -41.72 25.66
C SER A 236 -2.53 -40.24 25.30
N TYR A 237 -2.16 -39.30 26.16
CA TYR A 237 -2.29 -37.87 25.86
C TYR A 237 -1.12 -37.04 26.40
N ALA A 238 -0.85 -35.93 25.72
CA ALA A 238 0.06 -34.89 26.20
C ALA A 238 -0.73 -33.77 26.88
N GLN A 239 -0.22 -33.25 27.99
CA GLN A 239 -0.80 -32.12 28.72
C GLN A 239 0.27 -31.11 29.13
N LEU A 240 -0.13 -29.87 29.38
CA LEU A 240 0.78 -28.85 29.90
C LEU A 240 1.16 -29.17 31.36
N LYS A 241 2.46 -29.24 31.66
CA LYS A 241 2.97 -29.27 33.03
C LYS A 241 2.53 -28.00 33.75
N GLY A 242 1.67 -28.14 34.74
CA GLY A 242 1.20 -27.03 35.59
C GLY A 242 -0.13 -26.40 35.22
N SER A 243 -0.84 -26.87 34.19
CA SER A 243 -2.27 -26.52 34.02
C SER A 243 -3.16 -27.62 34.56
N VAL A 244 -3.25 -27.72 35.90
CA VAL A 244 -4.43 -28.30 36.54
C VAL A 244 -5.59 -27.36 36.27
N SER A 245 -6.34 -27.63 35.19
CA SER A 245 -7.58 -26.92 34.88
C SER A 245 -8.50 -26.96 36.09
N GLY A 246 -8.87 -25.78 36.61
CA GLY A 246 -9.93 -25.63 37.60
C GLY A 246 -9.57 -25.73 39.09
N GLN A 247 -8.29 -25.71 39.48
CA GLN A 247 -7.98 -25.49 40.90
C GLN A 247 -8.23 -24.02 41.27
N ILE A 248 -9.28 -23.78 42.03
CA ILE A 248 -9.37 -22.57 42.87
C ILE A 248 -8.23 -22.70 43.87
N ALA A 249 -7.17 -21.88 43.72
CA ALA A 249 -6.11 -21.82 44.71
C ALA A 249 -6.74 -21.46 46.07
N ASP A 250 -6.39 -22.21 47.12
CA ASP A 250 -6.99 -22.12 48.47
C ASP A 250 -6.68 -20.80 49.23
N THR A 251 -6.25 -19.76 48.50
CA THR A 251 -5.86 -18.46 49.04
C THR A 251 -6.73 -17.36 48.47
N ILE A 252 -7.52 -16.74 49.34
CA ILE A 252 -8.17 -15.45 49.07
C ILE A 252 -7.06 -14.42 48.80
N LEU A 253 -7.13 -13.73 47.65
CA LEU A 253 -6.11 -12.75 47.25
C LEU A 253 -6.27 -11.42 48.01
N ASP A 254 -7.50 -10.95 48.17
CA ASP A 254 -7.82 -9.72 48.88
C ASP A 254 -9.30 -9.69 49.27
N VAL A 255 -9.67 -8.86 50.27
CA VAL A 255 -11.06 -8.69 50.74
C VAL A 255 -11.32 -7.23 51.07
N LEU A 256 -12.39 -6.68 50.52
CA LEU A 256 -12.94 -5.38 50.90
C LEU A 256 -14.37 -5.52 51.42
N GLU A 257 -14.64 -4.96 52.59
CA GLU A 257 -16.00 -4.69 53.08
C GLU A 257 -16.49 -3.36 52.49
N TYR A 258 -17.30 -3.41 51.43
CA TYR A 258 -17.73 -2.20 50.70
C TYR A 258 -18.87 -1.43 51.41
N ASP A 259 -19.63 -2.10 52.28
CA ASP A 259 -20.66 -1.54 53.15
C ASP A 259 -20.55 -2.16 54.55
N THR A 260 -20.34 -1.33 55.57
CA THR A 260 -20.12 -1.77 56.97
C THR A 260 -21.41 -1.85 57.80
N VAL A 261 -22.55 -1.50 57.21
CA VAL A 261 -23.85 -1.48 57.91
C VAL A 261 -24.69 -2.66 57.45
N ASN A 262 -24.99 -2.73 56.15
CA ASN A 262 -25.78 -3.81 55.57
C ASN A 262 -25.53 -3.89 54.06
N GLY A 263 -25.06 -5.03 53.57
CA GLY A 263 -24.72 -5.26 52.17
C GLY A 263 -25.22 -6.62 51.69
N THR A 264 -26.54 -6.75 51.53
CA THR A 264 -27.18 -8.04 51.21
C THR A 264 -27.54 -8.16 49.74
N TYR A 265 -27.66 -9.40 49.25
CA TYR A 265 -28.02 -9.71 47.86
C TYR A 265 -27.18 -8.99 46.78
N PRO A 266 -25.84 -9.02 46.86
CA PRO A 266 -25.00 -8.29 45.92
C PRO A 266 -25.05 -8.89 44.51
N SER A 267 -25.03 -8.00 43.51
CA SER A 267 -24.86 -8.30 42.10
C SER A 267 -23.72 -7.43 41.55
N ILE A 268 -22.67 -8.07 41.04
CA ILE A 268 -21.46 -7.39 40.56
C ILE A 268 -21.36 -7.45 39.03
N ILE A 269 -20.89 -6.37 38.41
CA ILE A 269 -20.61 -6.27 36.97
C ILE A 269 -19.33 -5.48 36.71
N ASN A 270 -18.60 -5.83 35.64
CA ASN A 270 -17.47 -5.04 35.16
C ASN A 270 -17.98 -3.77 34.43
N ILE A 271 -17.34 -2.64 34.73
CA ILE A 271 -17.64 -1.34 34.11
C ILE A 271 -16.66 -1.08 32.97
N SER A 272 -15.38 -1.01 33.31
CA SER A 272 -14.28 -0.77 32.37
C SER A 272 -12.97 -1.08 33.06
N GLY A 273 -12.10 -1.85 32.38
CA GLY A 273 -10.78 -2.21 32.93
C GLY A 273 -10.90 -2.89 34.29
N ASP A 274 -10.26 -2.29 35.30
CA ASP A 274 -10.26 -2.74 36.69
C ASP A 274 -11.38 -2.15 37.54
N VAL A 275 -12.36 -1.45 36.94
CA VAL A 275 -13.50 -0.87 37.67
C VAL A 275 -14.72 -1.78 37.59
N TYR A 276 -15.34 -2.05 38.75
CA TYR A 276 -16.52 -2.89 38.91
C TYR A 276 -17.59 -2.16 39.70
N ALA A 277 -18.86 -2.43 39.41
CA ALA A 277 -20.00 -1.95 40.20
C ALA A 277 -20.68 -3.12 40.91
N VAL A 278 -21.09 -2.89 42.16
CA VAL A 278 -21.82 -3.83 43.00
C VAL A 278 -23.15 -3.17 43.36
N ALA A 279 -24.25 -3.68 42.82
CA ALA A 279 -25.60 -3.34 43.28
C ALA A 279 -25.98 -4.24 44.45
N TYR A 280 -26.53 -3.69 45.52
CA TYR A 280 -26.84 -4.42 46.75
C TYR A 280 -28.02 -3.79 47.51
N THR A 281 -28.57 -4.56 48.44
CA THR A 281 -29.61 -4.11 49.38
C THR A 281 -28.94 -3.63 50.66
N GLY A 282 -29.13 -2.35 50.95
CA GLY A 282 -28.52 -1.63 52.06
C GLY A 282 -29.34 -1.63 53.35
N SER A 283 -28.99 -0.70 54.24
CA SER A 283 -29.78 -0.42 55.44
C SER A 283 -31.21 -0.04 55.07
N GLY A 284 -32.19 -0.34 55.92
CA GLY A 284 -33.60 0.01 55.63
C GLY A 284 -34.30 -0.81 54.54
N ASN A 285 -33.60 -1.76 53.92
CA ASN A 285 -33.97 -2.40 52.64
C ASN A 285 -33.83 -1.46 51.43
N ASP A 286 -33.07 -0.37 51.55
CA ASP A 286 -32.84 0.58 50.46
C ASP A 286 -31.92 -0.01 49.39
N GLY A 287 -32.04 0.46 48.15
CA GLY A 287 -31.27 -0.01 47.01
C GLY A 287 -30.02 0.83 46.80
N TYR A 288 -28.84 0.20 46.79
CA TYR A 288 -27.56 0.87 46.58
C TYR A 288 -26.76 0.29 45.44
N VAL A 289 -25.92 1.11 44.81
CA VAL A 289 -24.85 0.69 43.92
C VAL A 289 -23.55 1.39 44.31
N ALA A 290 -22.49 0.61 44.50
CA ALA A 290 -21.16 1.12 44.79
C ALA A 290 -20.16 0.66 43.72
N THR A 291 -19.15 1.47 43.44
CA THR A 291 -18.07 1.13 42.50
C THR A 291 -16.76 0.87 43.24
N VAL A 292 -15.99 -0.11 42.78
CA VAL A 292 -14.71 -0.52 43.38
C VAL A 292 -13.69 -0.78 42.28
N GLN A 293 -12.40 -0.67 42.62
CA GLN A 293 -11.30 -1.03 41.74
C GLN A 293 -10.74 -2.38 42.14
N ILE A 294 -10.67 -3.33 41.20
CA ILE A 294 -10.12 -4.67 41.35
C ILE A 294 -9.07 -4.88 40.25
N ALA A 295 -7.80 -4.79 40.65
CA ALA A 295 -6.67 -4.91 39.73
C ALA A 295 -6.55 -6.33 39.15
N SER A 296 -5.84 -6.46 38.02
CA SER A 296 -5.67 -7.75 37.32
C SER A 296 -4.91 -8.81 38.13
N ASN A 297 -4.21 -8.42 39.19
CA ASN A 297 -3.55 -9.33 40.14
C ASN A 297 -4.46 -9.73 41.32
N GLY A 298 -5.74 -9.34 41.31
CA GLY A 298 -6.72 -9.65 42.36
C GLY A 298 -6.70 -8.73 43.58
N GLN A 299 -5.87 -7.69 43.59
CA GLN A 299 -5.88 -6.68 44.67
C GLN A 299 -7.09 -5.75 44.53
N ILE A 300 -7.79 -5.51 45.62
CA ILE A 300 -8.93 -4.60 45.70
C ILE A 300 -8.45 -3.29 46.32
N ALA A 301 -8.83 -2.15 45.75
CA ALA A 301 -8.54 -0.87 46.39
C ALA A 301 -9.21 -0.79 47.78
N ASN A 302 -8.53 -0.20 48.77
CA ASN A 302 -9.00 -0.15 50.17
C ASN A 302 -10.29 0.67 50.41
N SER A 303 -10.90 1.24 49.37
CA SER A 303 -12.13 2.02 49.46
C SER A 303 -12.94 1.92 48.16
N ARG A 304 -14.26 2.07 48.28
CA ARG A 304 -15.13 2.33 47.13
C ARG A 304 -14.76 3.66 46.43
N ILE A 305 -14.93 3.69 45.11
CA ILE A 305 -14.76 4.87 44.28
C ILE A 305 -15.95 5.82 44.50
N ASP A 306 -17.16 5.27 44.42
CA ASP A 306 -18.41 6.04 44.57
C ASP A 306 -19.55 5.15 45.10
N VAL A 307 -20.64 5.77 45.57
CA VAL A 307 -21.86 5.08 46.02
C VAL A 307 -23.11 5.93 45.75
N LEU A 308 -24.16 5.27 45.26
CA LEU A 308 -25.46 5.88 45.05
C LEU A 308 -26.55 5.01 45.68
N GLU A 309 -27.45 5.65 46.42
CA GLU A 309 -28.75 5.09 46.82
C GLU A 309 -29.75 5.36 45.68
N TYR A 310 -30.14 4.34 44.94
CA TYR A 310 -31.07 4.49 43.81
C TYR A 310 -32.54 4.32 44.23
N ASP A 311 -32.81 3.69 45.38
CA ASP A 311 -34.15 3.55 45.95
C ASP A 311 -34.08 3.70 47.47
N THR A 312 -34.78 4.70 48.03
CA THR A 312 -34.74 5.04 49.46
C THR A 312 -35.88 4.43 50.27
N VAL A 313 -36.59 3.44 49.69
CA VAL A 313 -37.81 2.87 50.29
C VAL A 313 -37.73 1.36 50.35
N ASN A 314 -37.49 0.70 49.21
CA ASN A 314 -37.38 -0.75 49.12
C ASN A 314 -36.68 -1.16 47.81
N GLY A 315 -35.38 -1.41 47.87
CA GLY A 315 -34.50 -1.84 46.78
C GLY A 315 -33.90 -3.24 47.00
N THR A 316 -34.74 -4.27 47.10
CA THR A 316 -34.30 -5.62 47.49
C THR A 316 -33.95 -6.53 46.32
N TYR A 317 -33.03 -7.48 46.51
CA TYR A 317 -32.63 -8.48 45.48
C TYR A 317 -32.20 -7.89 44.12
N PRO A 318 -31.25 -6.95 44.09
CA PRO A 318 -30.86 -6.30 42.85
C PRO A 318 -30.14 -7.24 41.88
N SER A 319 -30.35 -7.00 40.59
CA SER A 319 -29.59 -7.59 39.49
C SER A 319 -29.21 -6.47 38.51
N ILE A 320 -27.90 -6.28 38.32
CA ILE A 320 -27.37 -5.23 37.46
C ILE A 320 -26.90 -5.78 36.11
N ILE A 321 -27.24 -5.08 35.02
CA ILE A 321 -26.75 -5.36 33.67
C ILE A 321 -26.25 -4.09 32.98
N HIS A 322 -25.36 -4.26 32.02
CA HIS A 322 -24.95 -3.18 31.12
C HIS A 322 -25.98 -3.01 29.99
N VAL A 323 -26.39 -1.78 29.72
CA VAL A 323 -27.35 -1.46 28.66
C VAL A 323 -26.62 -0.92 27.43
N SER A 324 -26.01 0.26 27.55
CA SER A 324 -25.23 0.89 26.49
C SER A 324 -24.41 2.06 27.04
N GLY A 325 -23.23 2.32 26.48
CA GLY A 325 -22.38 3.44 26.94
C GLY A 325 -22.10 3.34 28.45
N GLY A 326 -22.34 4.43 29.19
CA GLY A 326 -22.26 4.44 30.66
C GLY A 326 -23.58 4.10 31.36
N VAL A 327 -24.57 3.51 30.68
CA VAL A 327 -25.91 3.23 31.25
C VAL A 327 -26.01 1.78 31.68
N TYR A 328 -26.40 1.59 32.93
CA TYR A 328 -26.63 0.29 33.56
C TYR A 328 -28.06 0.24 34.08
N ALA A 329 -28.69 -0.93 33.99
CA ALA A 329 -30.02 -1.18 34.52
C ALA A 329 -29.94 -2.08 35.74
N VAL A 330 -30.66 -1.74 36.80
CA VAL A 330 -30.79 -2.52 38.02
C VAL A 330 -32.26 -2.94 38.15
N ALA A 331 -32.52 -4.24 37.98
CA ALA A 331 -33.83 -4.81 38.30
C ALA A 331 -33.86 -5.22 39.77
N TYR A 332 -34.92 -4.89 40.50
CA TYR A 332 -35.03 -5.14 41.94
C TYR A 332 -36.49 -5.35 42.37
N THR A 333 -36.67 -5.84 43.59
CA THR A 333 -37.97 -6.03 44.24
C THR A 333 -38.29 -4.82 45.12
N GLY A 334 -39.37 -4.13 44.79
CA GLY A 334 -39.81 -2.90 45.45
C GLY A 334 -41.03 -3.07 46.35
N PRO A 335 -41.71 -1.96 46.69
CA PRO A 335 -42.91 -1.99 47.53
C PRO A 335 -43.95 -2.99 47.01
N GLY A 336 -44.56 -3.77 47.91
CA GLY A 336 -45.54 -4.80 47.54
C GLY A 336 -44.96 -6.12 47.04
N ASN A 337 -43.63 -6.26 46.97
CA ASN A 337 -42.92 -7.32 46.24
C ASN A 337 -43.11 -7.25 44.71
N ASP A 338 -43.41 -6.05 44.20
CA ASP A 338 -43.49 -5.81 42.76
C ASP A 338 -42.07 -5.65 42.17
N GLY A 339 -41.93 -5.91 40.88
CA GLY A 339 -40.66 -5.75 40.16
C GLY A 339 -40.47 -4.33 39.65
N TYR A 340 -39.31 -3.74 39.94
CA TYR A 340 -38.92 -2.39 39.52
C TYR A 340 -37.60 -2.44 38.75
N VAL A 341 -37.37 -1.42 37.92
CA VAL A 341 -36.11 -1.22 37.21
C VAL A 341 -35.67 0.23 37.37
N ALA A 342 -34.44 0.43 37.82
CA ALA A 342 -33.78 1.73 37.85
C ALA A 342 -32.63 1.76 36.83
N THR A 343 -32.41 2.90 36.20
CA THR A 343 -31.23 3.10 35.32
C THR A 343 -30.23 4.06 35.97
N VAL A 344 -28.95 3.66 35.97
CA VAL A 344 -27.86 4.39 36.61
C VAL A 344 -26.78 4.70 35.57
N GLY A 345 -26.32 5.95 35.56
CA GLY A 345 -25.17 6.37 34.78
C GLY A 345 -23.87 6.15 35.55
N ILE A 346 -22.97 5.30 35.04
CA ILE A 346 -21.65 5.03 35.62
C ILE A 346 -20.58 5.31 34.55
N ALA A 347 -19.67 6.24 34.86
CA ALA A 347 -18.55 6.58 33.99
C ALA A 347 -17.45 5.50 34.05
N ALA A 348 -16.59 5.46 33.02
CA ALA A 348 -15.53 4.45 32.91
C ALA A 348 -14.50 4.49 34.07
N ASN A 349 -14.39 5.62 34.77
CA ASN A 349 -13.54 5.78 35.95
C ASN A 349 -14.25 5.42 37.27
N GLY A 350 -15.47 4.89 37.21
CA GLY A 350 -16.27 4.47 38.36
C GLY A 350 -17.09 5.57 39.04
N GLN A 351 -17.08 6.81 38.53
CA GLN A 351 -17.94 7.87 39.07
C GLN A 351 -19.40 7.63 38.68
N ILE A 352 -20.32 7.76 39.64
CA ILE A 352 -21.75 7.57 39.44
C ILE A 352 -22.40 8.94 39.25
N ALA A 353 -23.29 9.07 38.27
CA ALA A 353 -24.08 10.29 38.11
C ALA A 353 -25.07 10.43 39.27
N ASN A 354 -25.06 11.58 39.96
CA ASN A 354 -25.86 11.86 41.18
C ASN A 354 -27.39 11.92 40.97
N SER A 355 -27.93 11.36 39.90
CA SER A 355 -29.36 11.26 39.66
C SER A 355 -29.67 9.98 38.90
N VAL A 356 -30.62 9.21 39.43
CA VAL A 356 -31.24 8.09 38.70
C VAL A 356 -31.83 8.64 37.40
N ILE A 357 -31.53 7.99 36.27
CA ILE A 357 -31.91 8.48 34.95
C ILE A 357 -33.42 8.27 34.71
N ASP A 358 -33.96 7.14 35.19
CA ASP A 358 -35.38 6.83 35.16
C ASP A 358 -35.71 5.68 36.13
N VAL A 359 -36.92 5.68 36.69
CA VAL A 359 -37.51 4.60 37.51
C VAL A 359 -38.92 4.35 37.00
N LEU A 360 -39.22 3.09 36.66
CA LEU A 360 -40.50 2.66 36.08
C LEU A 360 -41.45 2.05 37.12
#